data_AF-A0A1I0X7C3-F1
#
_entry.id   AF-A0A1I0X7C3-F1
#
_cell.length_a   1.000
_cell.length_b   1.000
_cell.length_c   1.000
_cell.angle_alpha   90.00
_cell.angle_beta   90.00
_cell.angle_gamma   90.00
#
_symmetry.space_group_name_H-M   'P 1'
#
loop_
_entity.id
_entity.type
_entity.pdbx_description
1 polymer ?
#
loop_
_entity_poly.entity_id
_entity_poly.type
_entity_poly.pdbx_seq_one_letter_code
_entity_poly.pdbx_strand_id
1 'polypeptide(L)'
;MKFFKPLIFSILMSAFGGAAVAQENAKPNKNDTITLAQAYMNLYLTETYFDTIPVERIKKIIAFENDEIKSIQDDSFIRINSTLYNFTNALFYQNQSKLLNLNKGEISRGLLRRLKSILGRAINYYNSSKIDDYQTFHNEKNQLYEMIKFDSESNLLLKTEIRSLKNEYNSLFNEDIYPDFQRIFLAAKNANRFYMDSLTYFAGIYDMTLSMEIRNNTPDFHPFSFGDPNFIKLEYITGSRLDILSRYIQLKQLASRSTRVPRNFSKTVLFDSFDDFKSRVKKDDDKFIREELNPKVIDELFRELTSKFSRNKDLDGIAPISSPIAMIQQPPADLKNHFFPNPAPLASAKHIITNYKSTLTSLGQVDTFLRTGFTNAGYKDQLHYYYDMDGFAVTTSLEKFNINGSPVSADSRFSENLGGDGKFSYYEIFKSMFFKVESEFRMFAFIVASKPATMSNDVMTAGFAEQILKNSFDTLPAELKNKSLPTKVLSILVYHFHQNDIGEVPDLDLSGKLTVQDHLKNAGLTPIIH
;
A
#
# COMPACT_ATOMS: atom_id res chain seq x y z
N MET A 1 19.17 -49.98 56.40
CA MET A 1 18.91 -48.77 55.60
C MET A 1 18.65 -49.21 54.18
N LYS A 2 17.40 -49.07 53.75
CA LYS A 2 16.78 -49.77 52.62
C LYS A 2 16.11 -48.74 51.71
N PHE A 3 16.22 -49.01 50.41
CA PHE A 3 15.44 -48.52 49.26
C PHE A 3 15.73 -47.11 48.70
N PHE A 4 16.57 -47.12 47.67
CA PHE A 4 16.56 -46.17 46.55
C PHE A 4 16.14 -46.94 45.28
N LYS A 5 15.26 -46.35 44.46
CA LYS A 5 14.58 -46.87 43.24
C LYS A 5 13.35 -47.76 43.54
N PRO A 6 12.12 -47.38 43.12
CA PRO A 6 11.78 -46.96 41.74
C PRO A 6 10.83 -45.74 41.65
N LEU A 7 11.19 -44.69 40.91
CA LEU A 7 10.23 -43.62 40.56
C LEU A 7 10.39 -43.09 39.11
N ILE A 8 11.19 -43.76 38.28
CA ILE A 8 11.48 -43.33 36.90
C ILE A 8 10.70 -44.15 35.84
N PHE A 9 9.97 -45.20 36.25
CA PHE A 9 9.26 -46.07 35.31
C PHE A 9 7.75 -45.77 35.15
N SER A 10 7.17 -44.84 35.91
CA SER A 10 5.73 -44.52 35.84
C SER A 10 5.38 -43.24 35.06
N ILE A 11 6.36 -42.52 34.50
CA ILE A 11 6.11 -41.29 33.69
C ILE A 11 6.22 -41.58 32.17
N LEU A 12 6.63 -42.79 31.78
CA LEU A 12 6.85 -43.16 30.37
C LEU A 12 5.78 -44.10 29.77
N MET A 13 4.67 -44.35 30.46
CA MET A 13 3.58 -45.21 29.97
C MET A 13 2.21 -44.52 29.80
N SER A 14 2.13 -43.21 30.04
CA SER A 14 0.92 -42.41 29.77
C SER A 14 0.91 -41.70 28.40
N ALA A 15 1.92 -41.94 27.55
CA ALA A 15 2.05 -41.26 26.25
C ALA A 15 1.52 -42.04 25.03
N PHE A 16 0.96 -43.25 25.20
CA PHE A 16 0.52 -44.08 24.05
C PHE A 16 -0.95 -44.54 24.10
N GLY A 17 -1.81 -43.90 24.90
CA GLY A 17 -3.23 -44.24 25.02
C GLY A 17 -4.21 -43.09 24.79
N GLY A 18 -3.76 -41.93 24.31
CA GLY A 18 -4.63 -40.82 23.97
C GLY A 18 -5.07 -40.92 22.52
N ALA A 19 -6.23 -41.53 22.28
CA ALA A 19 -6.97 -41.29 21.05
C ALA A 19 -7.04 -39.78 20.78
N ALA A 20 -6.95 -39.40 19.51
CA ALA A 20 -7.15 -38.05 19.03
C ALA A 20 -8.45 -37.45 19.58
N VAL A 21 -8.37 -36.80 20.74
CA VAL A 21 -9.30 -35.75 21.12
C VAL A 21 -8.89 -34.60 20.21
N ALA A 22 -9.51 -34.55 19.03
CA ALA A 22 -9.58 -33.31 18.27
C ALA A 22 -9.96 -32.24 19.30
N GLN A 23 -9.03 -31.33 19.59
CA GLN A 23 -9.32 -30.17 20.42
C GLN A 23 -10.62 -29.62 19.86
N GLU A 24 -11.69 -29.63 20.65
CA GLU A 24 -12.84 -28.79 20.38
C GLU A 24 -12.25 -27.38 20.33
N ASN A 25 -11.97 -26.92 19.11
CA ASN A 25 -11.45 -25.58 18.86
C ASN A 25 -12.49 -24.67 19.48
N ALA A 26 -12.19 -24.15 20.68
CA ALA A 26 -13.02 -23.19 21.35
C ALA A 26 -13.35 -22.13 20.30
N LYS A 27 -14.65 -21.96 20.00
CA LYS A 27 -15.06 -21.03 18.95
C LYS A 27 -14.34 -19.72 19.22
N PRO A 28 -13.53 -19.22 18.25
CA PRO A 28 -12.73 -18.03 18.47
C PRO A 28 -13.64 -16.92 18.98
N ASN A 29 -13.16 -16.16 19.98
CA ASN A 29 -13.93 -15.07 20.53
C ASN A 29 -13.98 -13.95 19.49
N LYS A 30 -15.09 -13.88 18.75
CA LYS A 30 -15.30 -12.98 17.60
C LYS A 30 -15.22 -11.48 17.92
N ASN A 31 -15.08 -11.11 19.19
CA ASN A 31 -14.87 -9.74 19.65
C ASN A 31 -13.43 -9.54 20.17
N ASP A 32 -12.43 -9.99 19.41
CA ASP A 32 -11.03 -9.83 19.78
C ASP A 32 -10.24 -8.99 18.77
N THR A 33 -9.16 -8.41 19.28
CA THR A 33 -8.27 -7.53 18.51
C THR A 33 -7.55 -8.29 17.40
N ILE A 34 -7.38 -9.61 17.53
CA ILE A 34 -6.69 -10.46 16.55
C ILE A 34 -7.54 -10.61 15.29
N THR A 35 -8.84 -10.87 15.44
CA THR A 35 -9.81 -10.97 14.35
C THR A 35 -9.86 -9.67 13.54
N LEU A 36 -9.94 -8.53 14.23
CA LEU A 36 -9.93 -7.22 13.57
C LEU A 36 -8.60 -6.94 12.84
N ALA A 37 -7.47 -7.25 13.48
CA ALA A 37 -6.14 -7.12 12.89
C ALA A 37 -5.95 -7.99 11.65
N GLN A 38 -6.44 -9.23 11.67
CA GLN A 38 -6.40 -10.14 10.54
C GLN A 38 -7.24 -9.62 9.37
N ALA A 39 -8.45 -9.15 9.64
CA ALA A 39 -9.31 -8.56 8.62
C ALA A 39 -8.67 -7.33 7.98
N TYR A 40 -8.06 -6.46 8.80
CA TYR A 40 -7.26 -5.33 8.32
C TYR A 40 -6.14 -5.79 7.36
N MET A 41 -5.29 -6.72 7.78
CA MET A 41 -4.15 -7.18 7.00
C MET A 41 -4.60 -7.79 5.66
N ASN A 42 -5.61 -8.65 5.68
CA ASN A 42 -6.12 -9.30 4.48
C ASN A 42 -6.68 -8.28 3.47
N LEU A 43 -7.41 -7.27 3.95
CA LEU A 43 -7.96 -6.22 3.08
C LEU A 43 -6.89 -5.25 2.58
N TYR A 44 -5.92 -4.89 3.40
CA TYR A 44 -4.82 -4.02 3.02
C TYR A 44 -3.89 -4.68 1.98
N LEU A 45 -3.60 -5.98 2.15
CA LEU A 45 -2.88 -6.77 1.16
C LEU A 45 -3.66 -6.93 -0.14
N THR A 46 -4.97 -7.17 -0.03
CA THR A 46 -5.85 -7.23 -1.20
C THR A 46 -5.81 -5.92 -1.99
N GLU A 47 -5.78 -4.77 -1.30
CA GLU A 47 -5.68 -3.48 -1.97
C GLU A 47 -4.31 -3.28 -2.62
N THR A 48 -3.22 -3.56 -1.90
CA THR A 48 -1.84 -3.38 -2.38
C THR A 48 -1.55 -4.22 -3.64
N TYR A 49 -2.19 -5.39 -3.75
CA TYR A 49 -1.98 -6.34 -4.83
C TYR A 49 -3.23 -6.56 -5.68
N PHE A 50 -4.15 -5.59 -5.67
CA PHE A 50 -5.48 -5.75 -6.26
C PHE A 50 -5.43 -6.18 -7.73
N ASP A 51 -4.51 -5.59 -8.50
CA ASP A 51 -4.38 -5.85 -9.93
C ASP A 51 -3.64 -7.15 -10.27
N THR A 52 -2.96 -7.76 -9.29
CA THR A 52 -2.21 -9.02 -9.48
C THR A 52 -2.96 -10.25 -8.97
N ILE A 53 -3.93 -10.06 -8.07
CA ILE A 53 -4.74 -11.13 -7.52
C ILE A 53 -5.86 -11.52 -8.49
N PRO A 54 -6.08 -12.82 -8.78
CA PRO A 54 -7.22 -13.25 -9.58
C PRO A 54 -8.57 -12.80 -8.99
N VAL A 55 -9.47 -12.28 -9.83
CA VAL A 55 -10.79 -11.74 -9.43
C VAL A 55 -11.58 -12.71 -8.53
N GLU A 56 -11.55 -14.02 -8.81
CA GLU A 56 -12.24 -15.03 -8.01
C GLU A 56 -11.66 -15.16 -6.59
N ARG A 57 -10.36 -14.91 -6.42
CA ARG A 57 -9.74 -14.89 -5.10
C ARG A 57 -10.14 -13.63 -4.33
N ILE A 58 -10.16 -12.46 -4.98
CA ILE A 58 -10.65 -11.20 -4.38
C ILE A 58 -12.09 -11.37 -3.88
N LYS A 59 -12.98 -11.96 -4.70
CA LYS A 59 -14.37 -12.25 -4.30
C LYS A 59 -14.45 -13.08 -3.02
N LYS A 60 -13.64 -14.13 -2.90
CA LYS A 60 -13.61 -15.00 -1.71
C LYS A 60 -13.10 -14.25 -0.47
N ILE A 61 -12.03 -13.47 -0.62
CA ILE A 61 -11.49 -12.65 0.48
C ILE A 61 -12.54 -11.67 0.96
N ILE A 62 -13.13 -10.87 0.05
CA ILE A 62 -14.16 -9.89 0.42
C ILE A 62 -15.37 -10.57 1.09
N ALA A 63 -15.82 -11.72 0.60
CA ALA A 63 -16.92 -12.46 1.23
C ALA A 63 -16.58 -12.91 2.66
N PHE A 64 -15.38 -13.49 2.85
CA PHE A 64 -14.90 -13.94 4.15
C PHE A 64 -14.73 -12.77 5.13
N GLU A 65 -14.05 -11.70 4.73
CA GLU A 65 -13.81 -10.54 5.60
C GLU A 65 -15.09 -9.78 5.95
N ASN A 66 -16.09 -9.78 5.07
CA ASN A 66 -17.41 -9.26 5.41
C ASN A 66 -18.04 -10.00 6.59
N ASP A 67 -17.86 -11.31 6.66
CA ASP A 67 -18.44 -12.14 7.71
C ASP A 67 -17.66 -12.00 9.02
N GLU A 68 -16.34 -11.91 8.96
CA GLU A 68 -15.48 -11.62 10.12
C GLU A 68 -15.80 -10.26 10.73
N ILE A 69 -15.80 -9.18 9.93
CA ILE A 69 -16.09 -7.82 10.42
C ILE A 69 -17.50 -7.73 11.03
N LYS A 70 -18.52 -8.32 10.39
CA LYS A 70 -19.90 -8.34 10.93
C LYS A 70 -20.06 -9.15 12.21
N SER A 71 -19.12 -10.04 12.48
CA SER A 71 -19.15 -10.88 13.67
C SER A 71 -18.68 -10.15 14.92
N ILE A 72 -17.96 -9.03 14.74
CA ILE A 72 -17.60 -8.08 15.81
C ILE A 72 -18.84 -7.24 16.14
N GLN A 73 -19.52 -7.55 17.26
CA GLN A 73 -20.77 -6.90 17.67
C GLN A 73 -20.68 -6.18 19.01
N ASP A 74 -19.57 -6.33 19.74
CA ASP A 74 -19.38 -5.65 21.02
C ASP A 74 -19.13 -4.15 20.82
N ASP A 75 -20.12 -3.32 21.16
CA ASP A 75 -20.06 -1.86 21.07
C ASP A 75 -18.90 -1.25 21.87
N SER A 76 -18.55 -1.84 23.01
CA SER A 76 -17.42 -1.38 23.83
C SER A 76 -16.10 -1.66 23.12
N PHE A 77 -15.96 -2.86 22.55
CA PHE A 77 -14.80 -3.22 21.73
C PHE A 77 -14.66 -2.30 20.51
N ILE A 78 -15.76 -2.08 19.77
CA ILE A 78 -15.78 -1.19 18.60
C ILE A 78 -15.41 0.23 18.99
N ARG A 79 -15.92 0.75 20.11
CA ARG A 79 -15.58 2.09 20.59
C ARG A 79 -14.10 2.22 20.96
N ILE A 80 -13.52 1.22 21.61
CA ILE A 80 -12.09 1.22 21.99
C ILE A 80 -11.19 1.13 20.76
N ASN A 81 -11.59 0.34 19.75
CA ASN A 81 -10.81 0.10 18.53
C ASN A 81 -11.36 0.88 17.33
N SER A 82 -12.05 2.01 17.55
CA SER A 82 -12.87 2.65 16.52
C SER A 82 -12.05 3.09 15.31
N THR A 83 -10.82 3.56 15.52
CA THR A 83 -9.93 3.97 14.43
C THR A 83 -9.60 2.80 13.50
N LEU A 84 -9.07 1.70 14.03
CA LEU A 84 -8.74 0.52 13.23
C LEU A 84 -10.00 -0.14 12.65
N TYR A 85 -11.08 -0.23 13.42
CA TYR A 85 -12.35 -0.82 12.97
C TYR A 85 -12.96 -0.04 11.78
N ASN A 86 -13.01 1.29 11.89
CA ASN A 86 -13.52 2.14 10.82
C ASN A 86 -12.57 2.13 9.62
N PHE A 87 -11.25 2.13 9.83
CA PHE A 87 -10.29 2.02 8.73
C PHE A 87 -10.43 0.70 7.97
N THR A 88 -10.58 -0.41 8.69
CA THR A 88 -10.77 -1.74 8.12
C THR A 88 -12.07 -1.81 7.30
N ASN A 89 -13.16 -1.24 7.81
CA ASN A 89 -14.41 -1.12 7.04
C ASN A 89 -14.25 -0.23 5.81
N ALA A 90 -13.46 0.84 5.88
CA ALA A 90 -13.17 1.69 4.73
C ALA A 90 -12.43 0.92 3.63
N LEU A 91 -11.38 0.15 3.97
CA LEU A 91 -10.69 -0.77 3.06
C LEU A 91 -11.66 -1.79 2.45
N PHE A 92 -12.52 -2.40 3.27
CA PHE A 92 -13.51 -3.37 2.81
C PHE A 92 -14.41 -2.80 1.71
N TYR A 93 -15.05 -1.65 1.97
CA TYR A 93 -15.96 -1.04 1.01
C TYR A 93 -15.22 -0.48 -0.22
N GLN A 94 -13.99 0.02 -0.06
CA GLN A 94 -13.17 0.48 -1.18
C GLN A 94 -12.78 -0.68 -2.10
N ASN A 95 -12.28 -1.80 -1.56
CA ASN A 95 -11.99 -3.04 -2.31
C ASN A 95 -13.25 -3.60 -3.01
N GLN A 96 -14.39 -3.58 -2.31
CA GLN A 96 -15.68 -3.98 -2.90
C GLN A 96 -16.07 -3.07 -4.08
N SER A 97 -15.80 -1.77 -3.97
CA SER A 97 -16.05 -0.80 -5.04
C SER A 97 -15.16 -1.08 -6.27
N LYS A 98 -13.85 -1.32 -6.07
CA LYS A 98 -12.94 -1.72 -7.15
C LYS A 98 -13.37 -3.02 -7.81
N LEU A 99 -13.76 -4.02 -7.02
CA LEU A 99 -14.20 -5.31 -7.55
C LEU A 99 -15.50 -5.16 -8.38
N LEU A 100 -16.44 -4.33 -7.92
CA LEU A 100 -17.66 -4.04 -8.67
C LEU A 100 -17.35 -3.29 -9.97
N ASN A 101 -16.36 -2.39 -9.96
CA ASN A 101 -15.90 -1.66 -11.13
C ASN A 101 -15.18 -2.56 -12.15
N LEU A 102 -14.38 -3.54 -11.71
CA LEU A 102 -13.72 -4.51 -12.60
C LEU A 102 -14.72 -5.40 -13.34
N ASN A 103 -15.80 -5.79 -12.67
CA ASN A 103 -16.84 -6.64 -13.25
C ASN A 103 -17.91 -5.81 -13.99
N LYS A 104 -17.62 -4.55 -14.36
CA LYS A 104 -18.58 -3.73 -15.08
C LYS A 104 -18.74 -4.26 -16.50
N GLY A 105 -19.92 -4.81 -16.77
CA GLY A 105 -20.42 -4.99 -18.12
C GLY A 105 -20.92 -3.65 -18.65
N GLU A 106 -22.17 -3.61 -19.12
CA GLU A 106 -22.80 -2.36 -19.51
C GLU A 106 -22.98 -1.41 -18.31
N ILE A 107 -22.53 -0.16 -18.46
CA ILE A 107 -22.66 0.87 -17.44
C ILE A 107 -24.12 1.32 -17.40
N SER A 108 -24.85 0.84 -16.39
CA SER A 108 -26.24 1.25 -16.13
C SER A 108 -26.34 2.18 -14.93
N ARG A 109 -27.36 3.05 -14.91
CA ARG A 109 -27.69 3.89 -13.75
C ARG A 109 -27.83 3.09 -12.44
N GLY A 110 -28.35 1.86 -12.52
CA GLY A 110 -28.45 0.96 -11.36
C GLY A 110 -27.09 0.58 -10.79
N LEU A 111 -26.13 0.23 -11.65
CA LEU A 111 -24.75 -0.05 -11.26
C LEU A 111 -24.07 1.19 -10.66
N LEU A 112 -24.22 2.35 -11.30
CA LEU A 112 -23.63 3.62 -10.83
C LEU A 112 -24.17 4.01 -9.45
N ARG A 113 -25.47 3.85 -9.18
CA ARG A 113 -26.05 4.07 -7.84
C ARG A 113 -25.47 3.11 -6.80
N ARG A 114 -25.20 1.86 -7.18
CA ARG A 114 -24.54 0.88 -6.29
C ARG A 114 -23.10 1.28 -6.00
N LEU A 115 -22.33 1.68 -7.02
CA LEU A 115 -20.96 2.20 -6.86
C LEU A 115 -20.93 3.42 -5.94
N LYS A 116 -21.81 4.40 -6.17
CA LYS A 116 -22.00 5.58 -5.30
C LYS A 116 -22.24 5.16 -3.85
N SER A 117 -23.17 4.23 -3.63
CA SER A 117 -23.53 3.78 -2.28
C SER A 117 -22.37 3.07 -1.57
N ILE A 118 -21.62 2.22 -2.27
CA ILE A 118 -20.51 1.46 -1.69
C ILE A 118 -19.35 2.40 -1.37
N LEU A 119 -18.93 3.24 -2.32
CA LEU A 119 -17.84 4.19 -2.10
C LEU A 119 -18.22 5.24 -1.05
N GLY A 120 -19.49 5.66 -1.00
CA GLY A 120 -19.99 6.55 0.06
C GLY A 120 -19.84 5.94 1.46
N ARG A 121 -20.04 4.63 1.62
CA ARG A 121 -19.75 3.93 2.88
C ARG A 121 -18.25 3.94 3.18
N ALA A 122 -17.41 3.66 2.19
CA ALA A 122 -15.95 3.70 2.35
C ALA A 122 -15.50 5.09 2.85
N ILE A 123 -16.00 6.17 2.24
CA ILE A 123 -15.72 7.56 2.64
C ILE A 123 -16.19 7.84 4.07
N ASN A 124 -17.41 7.42 4.44
CA ASN A 124 -17.94 7.62 5.79
C ASN A 124 -17.09 6.92 6.85
N TYR A 125 -16.72 5.66 6.61
CA TYR A 125 -15.86 4.91 7.52
C TYR A 125 -14.46 5.51 7.58
N TYR A 126 -13.89 5.91 6.45
CA TYR A 126 -12.60 6.58 6.40
C TYR A 126 -12.59 7.86 7.24
N ASN A 127 -13.56 8.76 7.02
CA ASN A 127 -13.69 9.99 7.82
C ASN A 127 -13.96 9.69 9.31
N SER A 128 -14.70 8.62 9.61
CA SER A 128 -15.00 8.20 11.00
C SER A 128 -13.81 7.54 11.71
N SER A 129 -12.77 7.13 10.97
CA SER A 129 -11.55 6.58 11.57
C SER A 129 -10.74 7.65 12.31
N LYS A 130 -10.92 8.93 11.96
CA LYS A 130 -10.34 10.09 12.67
C LYS A 130 -8.83 9.97 12.90
N ILE A 131 -8.11 9.51 11.87
CA ILE A 131 -6.68 9.20 11.95
C ILE A 131 -5.87 10.37 12.51
N ASP A 132 -6.16 11.59 12.06
CA ASP A 132 -5.42 12.80 12.43
C ASP A 132 -5.84 13.37 13.79
N ASP A 133 -7.14 13.34 14.13
CA ASP A 133 -7.65 13.82 15.43
C ASP A 133 -6.98 13.10 16.60
N TYR A 134 -6.65 11.82 16.43
CA TYR A 134 -6.03 10.99 17.45
C TYR A 134 -4.51 10.95 17.39
N GLN A 135 -3.87 11.68 16.46
CA GLN A 135 -2.43 11.60 16.24
C GLN A 135 -1.95 10.15 16.12
N THR A 136 -2.77 9.32 15.44
CA THR A 136 -2.69 7.85 15.47
C THR A 136 -1.28 7.33 15.17
N PHE A 137 -0.54 8.06 14.33
CA PHE A 137 0.80 7.70 13.89
C PHE A 137 1.92 8.57 14.49
N HIS A 138 1.61 9.63 15.24
CA HIS A 138 2.61 10.50 15.86
C HIS A 138 3.00 10.06 17.27
N ASN A 139 2.12 9.33 17.95
CA ASN A 139 2.45 8.72 19.23
C ASN A 139 3.08 7.35 18.99
N GLU A 140 4.41 7.31 18.99
CA GLU A 140 5.16 6.05 19.07
C GLU A 140 4.54 5.17 20.17
N LYS A 141 4.21 3.90 19.85
CA LYS A 141 4.01 2.73 20.77
C LYS A 141 2.67 1.98 20.70
N ASN A 142 1.87 2.03 19.63
CA ASN A 142 0.94 0.92 19.42
C ASN A 142 1.66 -0.23 18.71
N GLN A 143 2.24 -1.15 19.50
CA GLN A 143 2.98 -2.32 18.99
C GLN A 143 2.14 -3.15 18.01
N LEU A 144 0.83 -3.25 18.25
CA LEU A 144 -0.08 -3.93 17.34
C LEU A 144 -0.12 -3.25 15.97
N TYR A 145 -0.18 -1.91 15.93
CA TYR A 145 -0.26 -1.17 14.66
C TYR A 145 1.00 -1.33 13.83
N GLU A 146 2.17 -1.26 14.48
CA GLU A 146 3.44 -1.56 13.84
C GLU A 146 3.47 -2.99 13.29
N MET A 147 3.02 -3.96 14.09
CA MET A 147 3.01 -5.38 13.77
C MET A 147 2.09 -5.76 12.59
N ILE A 148 1.04 -4.98 12.35
CA ILE A 148 0.10 -5.21 11.25
C ILE A 148 0.32 -4.26 10.06
N LYS A 149 1.30 -3.35 10.15
CA LYS A 149 1.52 -2.28 9.17
C LYS A 149 0.31 -1.34 9.03
N PHE A 150 -0.26 -0.94 10.16
CA PHE A 150 -1.26 0.14 10.23
C PHE A 150 -0.56 1.47 10.55
N ASP A 151 -0.10 2.14 9.50
CA ASP A 151 0.78 3.31 9.55
C ASP A 151 0.34 4.44 8.58
N SER A 152 1.14 5.49 8.50
CA SER A 152 0.88 6.64 7.62
C SER A 152 0.90 6.29 6.13
N GLU A 153 1.68 5.29 5.73
CA GLU A 153 1.73 4.80 4.35
C GLU A 153 0.40 4.12 3.98
N SER A 154 -0.10 3.23 4.84
CA SER A 154 -1.39 2.57 4.66
C SER A 154 -2.56 3.57 4.56
N ASN A 155 -2.54 4.62 5.39
CA ASN A 155 -3.50 5.72 5.33
C ASN A 155 -3.42 6.49 4.01
N LEU A 156 -2.21 6.87 3.60
CA LEU A 156 -2.02 7.61 2.35
C LEU A 156 -2.50 6.80 1.15
N LEU A 157 -2.21 5.49 1.12
CA LEU A 157 -2.68 4.59 0.07
C LEU A 157 -4.20 4.59 0.00
N LEU A 158 -4.89 4.26 1.10
CA LEU A 158 -6.35 4.19 1.13
C LEU A 158 -7.00 5.53 0.73
N LYS A 159 -6.49 6.64 1.26
CA LYS A 159 -7.00 8.00 0.93
C LYS A 159 -6.88 8.29 -0.56
N THR A 160 -5.73 7.97 -1.14
CA THR A 160 -5.44 8.21 -2.56
C THR A 160 -6.36 7.37 -3.44
N GLU A 161 -6.55 6.10 -3.08
CA GLU A 161 -7.42 5.18 -3.82
C GLU A 161 -8.90 5.57 -3.75
N ILE A 162 -9.41 5.95 -2.56
CA ILE A 162 -10.79 6.45 -2.43
C ILE A 162 -10.98 7.71 -3.30
N ARG A 163 -10.02 8.63 -3.31
CA ARG A 163 -10.08 9.84 -4.15
C ARG A 163 -10.02 9.52 -5.64
N SER A 164 -9.17 8.58 -6.03
CA SER A 164 -9.06 8.10 -7.41
C SER A 164 -10.40 7.55 -7.91
N LEU A 165 -11.00 6.62 -7.16
CA LEU A 165 -12.32 6.05 -7.48
C LEU A 165 -13.42 7.10 -7.48
N LYS A 166 -13.40 8.04 -6.51
CA LYS A 166 -14.39 9.12 -6.45
C LYS A 166 -14.32 9.99 -7.71
N ASN A 167 -13.11 10.30 -8.18
CA ASN A 167 -12.91 11.08 -9.41
C ASN A 167 -13.37 10.32 -10.65
N GLU A 168 -13.03 9.03 -10.76
CA GLU A 168 -13.51 8.16 -11.85
C GLU A 168 -15.04 8.15 -11.88
N TYR A 169 -15.68 7.89 -10.74
CA TYR A 169 -17.13 7.80 -10.64
C TYR A 169 -17.82 9.15 -10.85
N ASN A 170 -17.20 10.25 -10.42
CA ASN A 170 -17.72 11.58 -10.68
C ASN A 170 -17.91 11.81 -12.19
N SER A 171 -16.94 11.40 -13.00
CA SER A 171 -17.04 11.46 -14.46
C SER A 171 -18.23 10.63 -14.97
N LEU A 172 -18.32 9.37 -14.57
CA LEU A 172 -19.39 8.46 -14.98
C LEU A 172 -20.79 8.95 -14.59
N PHE A 173 -20.92 9.51 -13.40
CA PHE A 173 -22.18 10.07 -12.91
C PHE A 173 -22.62 11.28 -13.72
N ASN A 174 -21.66 12.12 -14.12
CA ASN A 174 -21.93 13.27 -14.97
C ASN A 174 -22.42 12.83 -16.36
N GLU A 175 -21.82 11.80 -16.96
CA GLU A 175 -22.29 11.23 -18.23
C GLU A 175 -23.71 10.65 -18.12
N ASP A 176 -24.01 9.92 -17.04
CA ASP A 176 -25.29 9.24 -16.86
C ASP A 176 -26.48 10.21 -16.80
N ILE A 177 -26.33 11.36 -16.13
CA ILE A 177 -27.43 12.35 -16.01
C ILE A 177 -27.40 13.43 -17.10
N TYR A 178 -26.39 13.43 -17.97
CA TYR A 178 -26.27 14.43 -19.02
C TYR A 178 -27.47 14.47 -19.98
N PRO A 179 -27.99 13.34 -20.49
CA PRO A 179 -29.18 13.34 -21.35
C PRO A 179 -30.43 13.92 -20.65
N ASP A 180 -30.56 13.74 -19.33
CA ASP A 180 -31.67 14.30 -18.57
C ASP A 180 -31.58 15.83 -18.49
N PHE A 181 -30.37 16.37 -18.30
CA PHE A 181 -30.10 17.81 -18.33
C PHE A 181 -30.35 18.40 -19.72
N GLN A 182 -29.95 17.71 -20.80
CA GLN A 182 -30.24 18.13 -22.17
C GLN A 182 -31.74 18.23 -22.42
N ARG A 183 -32.52 17.24 -21.97
CA ARG A 183 -33.99 17.25 -22.12
C ARG A 183 -34.64 18.42 -21.37
N ILE A 184 -34.21 18.69 -20.14
CA ILE A 184 -34.72 19.83 -19.36
C ILE A 184 -34.32 21.16 -20.02
N PHE A 185 -33.07 21.26 -20.48
CA PHE A 185 -32.59 22.42 -21.23
C PHE A 185 -33.45 22.70 -22.47
N LEU A 186 -33.73 21.69 -23.30
CA LEU A 186 -34.53 21.85 -24.52
C LEU A 186 -35.96 22.29 -24.19
N ALA A 187 -36.55 21.80 -23.10
CA ALA A 187 -37.86 22.25 -22.64
C ALA A 187 -37.85 23.72 -22.17
N ALA A 188 -36.78 24.16 -21.50
CA ALA A 188 -36.61 25.54 -21.08
C ALA A 188 -36.44 26.47 -22.30
N LYS A 189 -35.58 26.07 -23.24
CA LYS A 189 -35.28 26.82 -24.47
C LYS A 189 -36.51 26.96 -25.38
N ASN A 190 -37.18 25.84 -25.68
CA ASN A 190 -38.22 25.81 -26.73
C ASN A 190 -39.63 26.11 -26.21
N ALA A 191 -39.91 25.82 -24.93
CA ALA A 191 -41.26 25.88 -24.38
C ALA A 191 -41.38 26.74 -23.11
N ASN A 192 -40.29 27.40 -22.67
CA ASN A 192 -40.23 28.13 -21.40
C ASN A 192 -40.69 27.29 -20.18
N ARG A 193 -40.36 25.99 -20.17
CA ARG A 193 -40.62 25.07 -19.05
C ARG A 193 -39.30 24.69 -18.36
N PHE A 194 -39.11 25.16 -17.13
CA PHE A 194 -37.78 25.15 -16.49
C PHE A 194 -37.46 23.90 -15.66
N TYR A 195 -38.47 23.18 -15.14
CA TYR A 195 -38.32 21.95 -14.35
C TYR A 195 -37.15 21.92 -13.34
N MET A 196 -37.00 22.97 -12.52
CA MET A 196 -35.91 23.08 -11.55
C MET A 196 -35.86 21.90 -10.57
N ASP A 197 -37.02 21.43 -10.10
CA ASP A 197 -37.10 20.29 -9.20
C ASP A 197 -36.56 19.01 -9.84
N SER A 198 -36.68 18.88 -11.18
CA SER A 198 -36.10 17.77 -11.93
C SER A 198 -34.57 17.87 -12.03
N LEU A 199 -34.00 19.07 -12.22
CA LEU A 199 -32.54 19.25 -12.18
C LEU A 199 -31.98 18.84 -10.82
N THR A 200 -32.60 19.34 -9.74
CA THR A 200 -32.22 18.99 -8.37
C THR A 200 -32.39 17.49 -8.12
N TYR A 201 -33.47 16.88 -8.62
CA TYR A 201 -33.69 15.44 -8.53
C TYR A 201 -32.56 14.64 -9.19
N PHE A 202 -32.21 14.95 -10.44
CA PHE A 202 -31.18 14.19 -11.17
C PHE A 202 -29.79 14.37 -10.57
N ALA A 203 -29.41 15.59 -10.17
CA ALA A 203 -28.17 15.83 -9.42
C ALA A 203 -28.16 15.07 -8.08
N GLY A 204 -29.31 15.03 -7.39
CA GLY A 204 -29.50 14.33 -6.12
C GLY A 204 -29.36 12.81 -6.21
N ILE A 205 -29.50 12.19 -7.39
CA ILE A 205 -29.24 10.74 -7.56
C ILE A 205 -27.84 10.39 -7.05
N TYR A 206 -26.86 11.27 -7.34
CA TYR A 206 -25.46 11.09 -6.99
C TYR A 206 -24.94 12.04 -5.92
N ASP A 207 -25.81 12.72 -5.18
CA ASP A 207 -25.43 13.78 -4.21
C ASP A 207 -24.50 14.83 -4.84
N MET A 208 -24.79 15.22 -6.08
CA MET A 208 -24.04 16.27 -6.77
C MET A 208 -24.50 17.64 -6.30
N THR A 209 -23.55 18.52 -5.98
CA THR A 209 -23.86 19.90 -5.65
C THR A 209 -24.25 20.65 -6.92
N LEU A 210 -25.53 21.01 -7.04
CA LEU A 210 -26.03 21.88 -8.09
C LEU A 210 -26.04 23.32 -7.59
N SER A 211 -25.27 24.19 -8.23
CA SER A 211 -25.27 25.61 -7.87
C SER A 211 -26.62 26.26 -8.23
N MET A 212 -27.18 27.00 -7.28
CA MET A 212 -28.42 27.77 -7.45
C MET A 212 -28.19 29.27 -7.26
N GLU A 213 -26.93 29.70 -7.31
CA GLU A 213 -26.50 31.07 -7.03
C GLU A 213 -27.20 32.11 -7.92
N ILE A 214 -27.42 31.78 -9.20
CA ILE A 214 -28.04 32.69 -10.17
C ILE A 214 -29.50 32.90 -9.79
N ARG A 215 -30.25 31.80 -9.59
CA ARG A 215 -31.66 31.84 -9.21
C ARG A 215 -31.87 32.52 -7.86
N ASN A 216 -31.03 32.20 -6.88
CA ASN A 216 -31.13 32.74 -5.53
C ASN A 216 -30.58 34.16 -5.43
N ASN A 217 -29.79 34.59 -6.43
CA ASN A 217 -29.12 35.88 -6.48
C ASN A 217 -28.19 36.11 -5.27
N THR A 218 -27.60 35.03 -4.80
CA THR A 218 -26.66 35.00 -3.68
C THR A 218 -25.58 34.01 -4.05
N PRO A 219 -24.28 34.34 -3.88
CA PRO A 219 -23.22 33.36 -4.04
C PRO A 219 -23.55 32.13 -3.19
N ASP A 220 -23.45 30.94 -3.78
CA ASP A 220 -23.53 29.73 -2.97
C ASP A 220 -22.34 29.78 -2.01
N PHE A 221 -22.63 30.01 -0.72
CA PHE A 221 -21.59 30.04 0.29
C PHE A 221 -21.07 28.63 0.45
N HIS A 222 -20.06 28.30 -0.34
CA HIS A 222 -19.14 27.25 -0.02
C HIS A 222 -18.16 27.90 0.95
N PRO A 223 -18.28 27.68 2.28
CA PRO A 223 -17.18 28.06 3.16
C PRO A 223 -15.93 27.50 2.50
N PHE A 224 -14.91 28.34 2.32
CA PHE A 224 -13.58 27.86 2.00
C PHE A 224 -13.22 26.90 3.12
N SER A 225 -13.59 25.63 2.95
CA SER A 225 -13.14 24.61 3.84
C SER A 225 -11.68 24.50 3.45
N PHE A 226 -10.82 25.19 4.20
CA PHE A 226 -9.52 24.66 4.59
C PHE A 226 -9.77 23.38 5.41
N GLY A 227 -10.58 22.48 4.85
CA GLY A 227 -10.98 21.24 5.45
C GLY A 227 -9.72 20.45 5.61
N ASP A 228 -9.68 19.72 6.71
CA ASP A 228 -8.64 18.74 6.97
C ASP A 228 -8.27 18.04 5.65
N PRO A 229 -6.99 18.10 5.21
CA PRO A 229 -6.56 17.46 3.98
C PRO A 229 -6.78 15.94 3.99
N ASN A 230 -7.17 15.37 5.14
CA ASN A 230 -7.57 13.98 5.31
C ASN A 230 -9.09 13.77 5.29
N PHE A 231 -9.91 14.82 5.34
CA PHE A 231 -11.34 14.67 5.12
C PHE A 231 -11.65 14.45 3.63
N ILE A 232 -12.49 13.45 3.35
CA ILE A 232 -13.01 13.21 1.99
C ILE A 232 -14.49 13.61 1.95
N LYS A 233 -14.82 14.61 1.14
CA LYS A 233 -16.21 15.05 0.96
C LYS A 233 -17.07 13.93 0.35
N LEU A 234 -18.28 13.77 0.86
CA LEU A 234 -19.23 12.80 0.31
C LEU A 234 -19.80 13.28 -1.02
N GLU A 235 -20.01 14.58 -1.15
CA GLU A 235 -20.65 15.21 -2.30
C GLU A 235 -19.81 15.04 -3.56
N TYR A 236 -20.51 14.90 -4.69
CA TYR A 236 -19.91 14.83 -6.01
C TYR A 236 -20.00 16.20 -6.71
N ILE A 237 -19.12 16.44 -7.67
CA ILE A 237 -19.01 17.75 -8.32
C ILE A 237 -19.69 17.67 -9.68
N THR A 238 -20.65 18.56 -9.89
CA THR A 238 -21.28 18.81 -11.18
C THR A 238 -20.23 19.26 -12.18
N GLY A 239 -20.09 18.52 -13.28
CA GLY A 239 -19.16 18.80 -14.37
C GLY A 239 -19.57 20.04 -15.16
N SER A 240 -18.63 20.58 -15.97
CA SER A 240 -18.83 21.84 -16.70
C SER A 240 -20.11 21.85 -17.54
N ARG A 241 -20.40 20.74 -18.22
CA ARG A 241 -21.55 20.64 -19.12
C ARG A 241 -22.88 20.74 -18.38
N LEU A 242 -23.00 20.04 -17.26
CA LEU A 242 -24.21 20.09 -16.43
C LEU A 242 -24.38 21.47 -15.78
N ASP A 243 -23.29 22.07 -15.30
CA ASP A 243 -23.26 23.42 -14.73
C ASP A 243 -23.72 24.47 -15.76
N ILE A 244 -23.17 24.43 -16.98
CA ILE A 244 -23.56 25.31 -18.09
C ILE A 244 -25.06 25.20 -18.39
N LEU A 245 -25.59 23.98 -18.53
CA LEU A 245 -27.00 23.77 -18.82
C LEU A 245 -27.88 24.27 -17.66
N SER A 246 -27.51 23.99 -16.41
CA SER A 246 -28.22 24.48 -15.23
C SER A 246 -28.25 26.02 -15.18
N ARG A 247 -27.10 26.67 -15.38
CA ARG A 247 -26.98 28.14 -15.40
C ARG A 247 -27.84 28.75 -16.49
N TYR A 248 -27.86 28.18 -17.69
CA TYR A 248 -28.76 28.63 -18.75
C TYR A 248 -30.23 28.58 -18.31
N ILE A 249 -30.66 27.45 -17.72
CA ILE A 249 -32.05 27.27 -17.29
C ILE A 249 -32.41 28.29 -16.20
N GLN A 250 -31.49 28.58 -15.26
CA GLN A 250 -31.68 29.61 -14.24
C GLN A 250 -31.79 31.01 -14.84
N LEU A 251 -30.88 31.38 -15.74
CA LEU A 251 -30.90 32.66 -16.44
C LEU A 251 -32.18 32.82 -17.28
N LYS A 252 -32.58 31.79 -18.03
CA LYS A 252 -33.81 31.81 -18.84
C LYS A 252 -35.05 31.91 -17.95
N GLN A 253 -35.08 31.22 -16.81
CA GLN A 253 -36.16 31.37 -15.84
C GLN A 253 -36.25 32.81 -15.34
N LEU A 254 -35.13 33.44 -14.96
CA LEU A 254 -35.12 34.83 -14.51
C LEU A 254 -35.53 35.81 -15.60
N ALA A 255 -35.16 35.56 -16.86
CA ALA A 255 -35.54 36.36 -18.01
C ALA A 255 -37.05 36.28 -18.32
N SER A 256 -37.70 35.14 -18.02
CA SER A 256 -39.13 34.94 -18.27
C SER A 256 -40.01 35.99 -17.57
N ARG A 257 -41.08 36.42 -18.25
CA ARG A 257 -42.09 37.35 -17.72
C ARG A 257 -42.83 36.79 -16.50
N SER A 258 -42.94 35.47 -16.38
CA SER A 258 -43.67 34.82 -15.27
C SER A 258 -42.90 34.85 -13.95
N THR A 259 -41.59 34.99 -13.99
CA THR A 259 -40.73 34.88 -12.80
C THR A 259 -40.68 36.22 -12.07
N ARG A 260 -41.12 36.26 -10.82
CA ARG A 260 -40.97 37.43 -9.95
C ARG A 260 -39.69 37.31 -9.14
N VAL A 261 -38.91 38.39 -9.04
CA VAL A 261 -37.72 38.43 -8.20
C VAL A 261 -37.98 39.23 -6.91
N PRO A 262 -37.27 38.94 -5.81
CA PRO A 262 -37.31 39.76 -4.60
C PRO A 262 -36.88 41.22 -4.84
N ARG A 263 -37.28 42.13 -3.94
CA ARG A 263 -36.90 43.56 -4.04
C ARG A 263 -35.40 43.80 -3.92
N ASN A 264 -34.71 42.95 -3.16
CA ASN A 264 -33.26 43.01 -2.90
C ASN A 264 -32.43 42.24 -3.95
N PHE A 265 -32.98 41.97 -5.12
CA PHE A 265 -32.28 41.29 -6.21
C PHE A 265 -31.12 42.16 -6.75
N SER A 266 -29.89 41.70 -6.57
CA SER A 266 -28.66 42.28 -7.08
C SER A 266 -28.50 42.02 -8.57
N LYS A 267 -28.61 43.11 -9.35
CA LYS A 267 -28.38 43.07 -10.80
C LYS A 267 -26.92 42.81 -11.14
N THR A 268 -26.00 43.27 -10.30
CA THR A 268 -24.56 43.04 -10.46
C THR A 268 -24.26 41.55 -10.43
N VAL A 269 -24.69 40.84 -9.38
CA VAL A 269 -24.51 39.38 -9.25
C VAL A 269 -25.10 38.62 -10.45
N LEU A 270 -26.28 39.04 -10.94
CA LEU A 270 -26.89 38.44 -12.12
C LEU A 270 -26.00 38.58 -13.37
N PHE A 271 -25.49 39.78 -13.64
CA PHE A 271 -24.69 40.04 -14.85
C PHE A 271 -23.28 39.48 -14.75
N ASP A 272 -22.67 39.46 -13.56
CA ASP A 272 -21.39 38.79 -13.33
C ASP A 272 -21.53 37.28 -13.60
N SER A 273 -22.62 36.67 -13.11
CA SER A 273 -22.94 35.27 -13.36
C SER A 273 -23.21 34.98 -14.84
N PHE A 274 -23.85 35.92 -15.56
CA PHE A 274 -24.06 35.80 -17.00
C PHE A 274 -22.74 35.87 -17.77
N ASP A 275 -21.83 36.76 -17.39
CA ASP A 275 -20.53 36.92 -18.04
C ASP A 275 -19.62 35.69 -17.77
N ASP A 276 -19.63 35.14 -16.56
CA ASP A 276 -19.00 33.85 -16.24
C ASP A 276 -19.60 32.70 -17.07
N PHE A 277 -20.94 32.59 -17.12
CA PHE A 277 -21.63 31.62 -17.96
C PHE A 277 -21.21 31.72 -19.43
N LYS A 278 -21.19 32.92 -20.00
CA LYS A 278 -20.77 33.18 -21.39
C LYS A 278 -19.31 32.75 -21.62
N SER A 279 -18.43 33.05 -20.67
CA SER A 279 -17.03 32.64 -20.70
C SER A 279 -16.87 31.12 -20.69
N ARG A 280 -17.65 30.41 -19.86
CA ARG A 280 -17.66 28.94 -19.80
C ARG A 280 -18.16 28.31 -21.08
N VAL A 281 -19.28 28.77 -21.62
CA VAL A 281 -19.83 28.28 -22.91
C VAL A 281 -18.80 28.43 -24.03
N LYS A 282 -18.04 29.52 -24.06
CA LYS A 282 -17.00 29.73 -25.08
C LYS A 282 -15.82 28.75 -24.95
N LYS A 283 -15.51 28.30 -23.74
CA LYS A 283 -14.37 27.40 -23.45
C LYS A 283 -14.72 25.92 -23.57
N ASP A 284 -15.99 25.57 -23.47
CA ASP A 284 -16.46 24.18 -23.53
C ASP A 284 -16.52 23.69 -24.98
N ASP A 285 -16.05 22.45 -25.22
CA ASP A 285 -15.91 21.83 -26.53
C ASP A 285 -17.03 20.82 -26.85
N ASP A 286 -17.97 20.63 -25.93
CA ASP A 286 -19.09 19.72 -26.11
C ASP A 286 -19.93 20.11 -27.34
N LYS A 287 -20.29 19.10 -28.14
CA LYS A 287 -21.02 19.29 -29.39
C LYS A 287 -22.41 19.91 -29.15
N PHE A 288 -23.16 19.38 -28.18
CA PHE A 288 -24.51 19.87 -27.88
C PHE A 288 -24.45 21.31 -27.37
N ILE A 289 -23.50 21.64 -26.50
CA ILE A 289 -23.32 23.02 -26.01
C ILE A 289 -23.03 23.98 -27.17
N ARG A 290 -22.11 23.63 -28.08
CA ARG A 290 -21.79 24.49 -29.24
C ARG A 290 -22.97 24.70 -30.18
N GLU A 291 -23.75 23.65 -30.44
CA GLU A 291 -24.91 23.71 -31.33
C GLU A 291 -26.06 24.49 -30.70
N GLU A 292 -26.39 24.17 -29.44
CA GLU A 292 -27.59 24.66 -28.77
C GLU A 292 -27.42 26.00 -28.07
N LEU A 293 -26.21 26.33 -27.60
CA LEU A 293 -25.82 27.59 -26.94
C LEU A 293 -24.89 28.43 -27.83
N ASN A 294 -25.18 28.47 -29.13
CA ASN A 294 -24.45 29.32 -30.08
C ASN A 294 -24.61 30.83 -29.77
N PRO A 295 -23.78 31.71 -30.37
CA PRO A 295 -23.78 33.14 -30.06
C PRO A 295 -25.15 33.81 -30.17
N LYS A 296 -25.97 33.41 -31.14
CA LYS A 296 -27.32 33.97 -31.33
C LYS A 296 -28.23 33.70 -30.13
N VAL A 297 -28.17 32.49 -29.57
CA VAL A 297 -28.97 32.10 -28.40
C VAL A 297 -28.50 32.85 -27.14
N ILE A 298 -27.18 33.01 -26.98
CA ILE A 298 -26.61 33.78 -25.86
C ILE A 298 -27.02 35.25 -25.94
N ASP A 299 -26.95 35.86 -27.13
CA ASP A 299 -27.34 37.26 -27.34
C ASP A 299 -28.85 37.47 -27.14
N GLU A 300 -29.67 36.50 -27.53
CA GLU A 300 -31.11 36.53 -27.26
C GLU A 300 -31.40 36.47 -25.76
N LEU A 301 -30.77 35.55 -25.03
CA LEU A 301 -30.90 35.46 -23.57
C LEU A 301 -30.45 36.77 -22.90
N PHE A 302 -29.36 37.39 -23.37
CA PHE A 302 -28.90 38.67 -22.87
C PHE A 302 -29.92 39.79 -23.10
N ARG A 303 -30.52 39.87 -24.30
CA ARG A 303 -31.59 40.83 -24.61
C ARG A 303 -32.81 40.65 -23.71
N GLU A 304 -33.23 39.41 -23.47
CA GLU A 304 -34.34 39.13 -22.58
C GLU A 304 -34.03 39.55 -21.13
N LEU A 305 -32.84 39.20 -20.62
CA LEU A 305 -32.39 39.63 -19.28
C LEU A 305 -32.34 41.14 -19.16
N THR A 306 -31.73 41.84 -20.12
CA THR A 306 -31.60 43.32 -20.10
C THR A 306 -32.93 44.04 -20.27
N SER A 307 -33.87 43.45 -21.01
CA SER A 307 -35.23 44.00 -21.12
C SER A 307 -35.96 44.03 -19.77
N LYS A 308 -35.59 43.14 -18.85
CA LYS A 308 -36.17 43.01 -17.52
C LYS A 308 -35.32 43.65 -16.42
N PHE A 309 -33.99 43.63 -16.57
CA PHE A 309 -33.00 44.11 -15.59
C PHE A 309 -31.97 45.02 -16.26
N SER A 310 -32.01 46.33 -16.03
CA SER A 310 -31.02 47.27 -16.59
C SER A 310 -29.62 47.09 -15.96
N ARG A 311 -28.55 47.00 -16.78
CA ARG A 311 -27.13 46.86 -16.32
C ARG A 311 -26.51 48.23 -16.00
N ASN A 312 -25.93 48.40 -14.81
CA ASN A 312 -25.12 49.58 -14.42
C ASN A 312 -23.67 49.38 -14.85
N LYS A 313 -23.00 50.41 -15.39
CA LYS A 313 -21.68 50.30 -16.03
C LYS A 313 -20.47 50.72 -15.16
N ASP A 314 -20.67 51.15 -13.92
CA ASP A 314 -19.69 52.01 -13.23
C ASP A 314 -18.72 51.31 -12.22
N LEU A 315 -18.56 49.97 -12.14
CA LEU A 315 -17.91 49.29 -10.99
C LEU A 315 -16.72 48.29 -11.20
N ASP A 316 -16.20 48.02 -12.41
CA ASP A 316 -15.31 46.84 -12.68
C ASP A 316 -13.75 47.01 -12.51
N GLY A 317 -13.20 47.57 -11.42
CA GLY A 317 -11.82 48.14 -11.42
C GLY A 317 -10.57 47.57 -10.67
N ILE A 318 -10.54 46.50 -9.84
CA ILE A 318 -9.35 46.23 -8.95
C ILE A 318 -8.97 44.71 -8.79
N ALA A 319 -7.67 44.33 -8.76
CA ALA A 319 -7.12 42.94 -8.68
C ALA A 319 -6.01 42.69 -7.58
N PRO A 320 -5.68 41.44 -7.12
CA PRO A 320 -4.68 41.15 -6.04
C PRO A 320 -3.46 40.22 -6.37
N ILE A 321 -2.45 40.17 -5.46
CA ILE A 321 -1.04 39.68 -5.62
C ILE A 321 -0.63 38.60 -4.55
N SER A 322 0.37 37.71 -4.81
CA SER A 322 0.86 36.61 -3.93
C SER A 322 2.41 36.59 -3.70
N SER A 323 2.95 35.82 -2.72
CA SER A 323 4.42 35.66 -2.44
C SER A 323 4.84 34.26 -1.88
N PRO A 324 6.14 33.87 -1.89
CA PRO A 324 6.64 32.49 -1.59
C PRO A 324 7.70 32.35 -0.45
N ILE A 325 8.12 31.09 -0.11
CA ILE A 325 9.05 30.70 1.00
C ILE A 325 10.10 29.65 0.53
N ALA A 326 11.27 29.56 1.20
CA ALA A 326 12.41 28.64 0.97
C ALA A 326 12.83 27.80 2.21
N MET A 327 13.68 26.75 2.01
CA MET A 327 14.13 25.73 3.00
C MET A 327 15.69 25.55 3.09
N ILE A 328 16.19 24.86 4.14
CA ILE A 328 17.63 24.59 4.49
C ILE A 328 17.85 23.10 4.90
N GLN A 329 19.10 22.59 4.77
CA GLN A 329 19.59 21.21 5.07
C GLN A 329 20.66 21.12 6.20
N GLN A 330 21.01 19.89 6.65
CA GLN A 330 21.95 19.51 7.74
C GLN A 330 23.07 18.47 7.33
N PRO A 331 24.11 18.23 8.18
CA PRO A 331 25.35 17.45 7.88
C PRO A 331 25.52 16.06 8.61
N PRO A 332 26.61 15.27 8.37
CA PRO A 332 26.68 13.80 8.59
C PRO A 332 27.54 13.25 9.78
N ALA A 333 27.55 11.91 9.98
CA ALA A 333 27.92 11.14 11.20
C ALA A 333 29.09 10.09 11.09
N ASP A 334 29.48 9.49 12.23
CA ASP A 334 30.72 8.74 12.63
C ASP A 334 30.75 7.20 12.29
N LEU A 335 31.95 6.56 12.24
CA LEU A 335 32.22 5.18 11.70
C LEU A 335 32.26 4.05 12.76
N LYS A 336 31.67 2.86 12.47
CA LYS A 336 31.55 1.67 13.36
C LYS A 336 32.15 0.39 12.72
N ASN A 337 32.83 -0.47 13.51
CA ASN A 337 33.44 -1.75 13.04
C ASN A 337 32.48 -2.96 13.15
N HIS A 338 32.63 -3.98 12.28
CA HIS A 338 31.73 -5.14 12.14
C HIS A 338 32.42 -6.53 12.18
N PHE A 339 31.96 -7.46 13.02
CA PHE A 339 32.58 -8.80 13.24
C PHE A 339 31.63 -9.96 12.90
N PHE A 340 32.15 -11.09 12.41
CA PHE A 340 31.38 -12.32 12.21
C PHE A 340 31.27 -13.10 13.53
N PRO A 341 30.16 -13.80 13.81
CA PRO A 341 30.01 -14.53 15.07
C PRO A 341 31.06 -15.63 15.24
N ASN A 342 31.67 -15.70 16.42
CA ASN A 342 32.63 -16.73 16.78
C ASN A 342 32.38 -17.19 18.23
N PRO A 343 31.91 -18.44 18.44
CA PRO A 343 31.67 -19.49 17.43
C PRO A 343 30.57 -19.12 16.42
N ALA A 344 30.68 -19.63 15.19
CA ALA A 344 29.67 -19.42 14.15
C ALA A 344 28.37 -20.17 14.50
N PRO A 345 27.18 -19.71 14.08
CA PRO A 345 25.95 -20.47 14.29
C PRO A 345 26.00 -21.84 13.61
N LEU A 346 25.14 -22.75 14.06
CA LEU A 346 24.97 -24.07 13.47
C LEU A 346 24.54 -23.91 12.00
N ALA A 347 25.34 -24.50 11.10
CA ALA A 347 25.11 -24.49 9.66
C ALA A 347 24.47 -25.79 9.20
N SER A 348 23.66 -25.73 8.13
CA SER A 348 23.07 -26.91 7.48
C SER A 348 24.13 -27.87 6.94
N ALA A 349 25.25 -27.33 6.45
CA ALA A 349 26.38 -28.12 5.96
C ALA A 349 27.72 -27.39 6.20
N LYS A 350 28.80 -28.18 6.39
CA LYS A 350 30.15 -27.67 6.67
C LYS A 350 31.22 -28.42 5.89
N HIS A 351 32.23 -27.69 5.41
CA HIS A 351 33.44 -28.24 4.82
C HIS A 351 34.68 -27.46 5.28
N ILE A 352 35.82 -28.14 5.46
CA ILE A 352 37.08 -27.52 5.89
C ILE A 352 38.18 -27.91 4.91
N ILE A 353 38.95 -26.91 4.46
CA ILE A 353 40.12 -27.10 3.60
C ILE A 353 41.35 -26.55 4.33
N THR A 354 42.28 -27.43 4.66
CA THR A 354 43.57 -27.06 5.26
C THR A 354 44.58 -26.65 4.19
N ASN A 355 45.53 -25.78 4.55
CA ASN A 355 46.54 -25.25 3.62
C ASN A 355 45.93 -24.59 2.37
N TYR A 356 44.80 -23.90 2.57
CA TYR A 356 44.05 -23.29 1.49
C TYR A 356 44.89 -22.24 0.76
N LYS A 357 45.13 -22.47 -0.54
CA LYS A 357 45.89 -21.59 -1.44
C LYS A 357 47.21 -21.11 -0.82
N SER A 358 48.07 -22.07 -0.43
CA SER A 358 49.37 -21.82 0.22
C SER A 358 50.30 -20.89 -0.56
N THR A 359 50.12 -20.73 -1.87
CA THR A 359 50.89 -19.80 -2.73
C THR A 359 50.50 -18.33 -2.55
N LEU A 360 49.31 -18.04 -2.00
CA LEU A 360 48.84 -16.68 -1.73
C LEU A 360 49.29 -16.28 -0.33
N THR A 361 50.14 -15.25 -0.20
CA THR A 361 50.78 -14.89 1.07
C THR A 361 49.90 -13.99 1.92
N SER A 362 49.25 -12.98 1.33
CA SER A 362 48.37 -12.03 2.04
C SER A 362 46.88 -12.36 1.95
N LEU A 363 46.09 -11.85 2.91
CA LEU A 363 44.63 -11.99 2.87
C LEU A 363 44.00 -11.24 1.69
N GLY A 364 44.57 -10.12 1.25
CA GLY A 364 44.09 -9.40 0.06
C GLY A 364 44.22 -10.20 -1.25
N GLN A 365 45.24 -11.06 -1.37
CA GLN A 365 45.37 -11.98 -2.50
C GLN A 365 44.30 -13.07 -2.46
N VAL A 366 44.00 -13.61 -1.27
CA VAL A 366 42.94 -14.59 -1.08
C VAL A 366 41.57 -13.99 -1.39
N ASP A 367 41.28 -12.79 -0.89
CA ASP A 367 40.07 -12.02 -1.21
C ASP A 367 39.91 -11.83 -2.72
N THR A 368 40.96 -11.41 -3.42
CA THR A 368 40.90 -11.22 -4.87
C THR A 368 40.54 -12.51 -5.61
N PHE A 369 41.09 -13.65 -5.17
CA PHE A 369 40.75 -14.97 -5.72
C PHE A 369 39.29 -15.35 -5.43
N LEU A 370 38.83 -15.21 -4.17
CA LEU A 370 37.45 -15.50 -3.77
C LEU A 370 36.45 -14.63 -4.54
N ARG A 371 36.66 -13.30 -4.54
CA ARG A 371 35.78 -12.32 -5.20
C ARG A 371 35.66 -12.60 -6.69
N THR A 372 36.75 -12.98 -7.35
CA THR A 372 36.73 -13.36 -8.78
C THR A 372 35.85 -14.59 -9.01
N GLY A 373 35.99 -15.61 -8.16
CA GLY A 373 35.15 -16.82 -8.21
C GLY A 373 33.67 -16.51 -8.00
N PHE A 374 33.34 -15.73 -6.96
CA PHE A 374 31.97 -15.30 -6.68
C PHE A 374 31.37 -14.45 -7.80
N THR A 375 32.14 -13.52 -8.36
CA THR A 375 31.69 -12.66 -9.47
C THR A 375 31.36 -13.52 -10.71
N ASN A 376 32.21 -14.48 -11.05
CA ASN A 376 31.97 -15.39 -12.18
C ASN A 376 30.74 -16.29 -11.96
N ALA A 377 30.39 -16.57 -10.71
CA ALA A 377 29.19 -17.32 -10.32
C ALA A 377 27.92 -16.46 -10.20
N GLY A 378 28.01 -15.14 -10.46
CA GLY A 378 26.88 -14.21 -10.44
C GLY A 378 26.58 -13.55 -9.09
N TYR A 379 27.52 -13.59 -8.13
CA TYR A 379 27.41 -12.91 -6.82
C TYR A 379 28.08 -11.53 -6.83
N LYS A 380 28.04 -10.84 -7.97
CA LYS A 380 28.57 -9.48 -8.07
C LYS A 380 27.73 -8.56 -7.18
N ASP A 381 28.39 -7.77 -6.33
CA ASP A 381 27.74 -6.84 -5.39
C ASP A 381 26.85 -7.54 -4.34
N GLN A 382 27.06 -8.85 -4.09
CA GLN A 382 26.34 -9.68 -3.12
C GLN A 382 27.27 -10.26 -2.05
N LEU A 383 28.40 -9.62 -1.78
CA LEU A 383 29.42 -10.08 -0.84
C LEU A 383 29.50 -9.15 0.36
N HIS A 384 29.59 -9.74 1.55
CA HIS A 384 29.61 -9.03 2.83
C HIS A 384 30.84 -9.47 3.62
N TYR A 385 31.64 -8.51 4.05
CA TYR A 385 32.92 -8.77 4.72
C TYR A 385 32.87 -8.44 6.21
N TYR A 386 33.58 -9.25 6.99
CA TYR A 386 33.67 -9.13 8.44
C TYR A 386 35.08 -9.45 8.93
N TYR A 387 35.44 -8.88 10.08
CA TYR A 387 36.55 -9.39 10.87
C TYR A 387 36.17 -10.75 11.48
N ASP A 388 37.07 -11.74 11.39
CA ASP A 388 36.95 -13.01 12.14
C ASP A 388 38.34 -13.57 12.50
N MET A 389 38.51 -13.97 13.76
CA MET A 389 39.77 -14.48 14.31
C MET A 389 40.98 -13.61 13.93
N ASP A 390 41.97 -14.20 13.26
CA ASP A 390 43.14 -13.54 12.71
C ASP A 390 43.05 -13.31 11.19
N GLY A 391 41.88 -13.50 10.60
CA GLY A 391 41.62 -13.29 9.19
C GLY A 391 40.30 -12.58 8.92
N PHE A 392 39.48 -13.14 8.03
CA PHE A 392 38.20 -12.55 7.64
C PHE A 392 37.16 -13.62 7.31
N ALA A 393 35.89 -13.22 7.41
CA ALA A 393 34.78 -13.95 6.84
C ALA A 393 34.21 -13.15 5.65
N VAL A 394 33.84 -13.85 4.59
CA VAL A 394 33.01 -13.31 3.52
C VAL A 394 31.73 -14.15 3.42
N THR A 395 30.58 -13.48 3.48
CA THR A 395 29.28 -14.11 3.26
C THR A 395 28.63 -13.61 1.98
N THR A 396 27.73 -14.41 1.43
CA THR A 396 26.84 -13.96 0.35
C THR A 396 25.57 -13.33 0.92
N SER A 397 24.87 -12.52 0.14
CA SER A 397 23.44 -12.26 0.35
C SER A 397 22.64 -13.57 0.36
N LEU A 398 21.39 -13.49 0.82
CA LEU A 398 20.47 -14.63 0.80
C LEU A 398 20.01 -14.89 -0.63
N GLU A 399 20.40 -16.05 -1.14
CA GLU A 399 20.12 -16.49 -2.49
C GLU A 399 18.90 -17.40 -2.51
N LYS A 400 17.88 -17.03 -3.28
CA LYS A 400 16.76 -17.90 -3.62
C LYS A 400 17.21 -18.96 -4.63
N PHE A 401 16.82 -20.21 -4.42
CA PHE A 401 17.15 -21.31 -5.30
C PHE A 401 15.97 -22.30 -5.44
N ASN A 402 16.02 -23.18 -6.43
CA ASN A 402 15.01 -24.21 -6.64
C ASN A 402 15.29 -25.42 -5.74
N ILE A 403 14.29 -26.27 -5.48
CA ILE A 403 14.42 -27.49 -4.65
C ILE A 403 15.60 -28.39 -5.07
N ASN A 404 15.97 -28.41 -6.36
CA ASN A 404 17.10 -29.19 -6.87
C ASN A 404 18.49 -28.56 -6.62
N GLY A 405 18.56 -27.42 -5.94
CA GLY A 405 19.81 -26.69 -5.68
C GLY A 405 20.18 -25.63 -6.71
N SER A 406 19.54 -25.58 -7.89
CA SER A 406 19.91 -24.65 -8.96
C SER A 406 19.41 -23.22 -8.66
N PRO A 407 20.15 -22.17 -9.05
CA PRO A 407 19.71 -20.79 -8.84
C PRO A 407 18.43 -20.51 -9.61
N VAL A 408 17.59 -19.62 -9.07
CA VAL A 408 16.48 -19.01 -9.84
C VAL A 408 17.02 -17.97 -10.83
N SER A 409 16.14 -17.35 -11.64
CA SER A 409 16.54 -16.31 -12.60
C SER A 409 17.23 -15.14 -11.89
N ALA A 410 18.18 -14.49 -12.57
CA ALA A 410 19.00 -13.42 -12.00
C ALA A 410 18.17 -12.32 -11.31
N ASP A 411 17.04 -11.93 -11.90
CA ASP A 411 16.15 -10.87 -11.39
C ASP A 411 15.44 -11.25 -10.07
N SER A 412 15.41 -12.53 -9.71
CA SER A 412 14.76 -13.04 -8.49
C SER A 412 15.70 -13.82 -7.58
N ARG A 413 17.00 -13.86 -7.92
CA ARG A 413 18.01 -14.71 -7.29
C ARG A 413 18.40 -14.23 -5.90
N PHE A 414 18.42 -12.92 -5.66
CA PHE A 414 18.84 -12.35 -4.39
C PHE A 414 17.66 -11.61 -3.75
N SER A 415 17.44 -11.85 -2.47
CA SER A 415 16.46 -11.09 -1.68
C SER A 415 17.22 -10.14 -0.77
N GLU A 416 16.94 -8.84 -0.86
CA GLU A 416 17.54 -7.82 0.01
C GLU A 416 17.00 -7.91 1.44
N ASN A 417 15.81 -8.51 1.63
CA ASN A 417 15.20 -8.74 2.94
C ASN A 417 14.47 -10.11 2.94
N LEU A 418 14.83 -11.00 3.87
CA LEU A 418 14.03 -12.16 4.29
C LEU A 418 13.11 -11.75 5.44
N GLY A 419 12.10 -10.95 5.11
CA GLY A 419 11.13 -10.44 6.08
C GLY A 419 11.51 -9.03 6.56
N GLY A 420 10.81 -8.03 6.03
CA GLY A 420 11.04 -6.60 6.24
C GLY A 420 11.75 -6.22 7.55
N ASP A 421 12.89 -5.53 7.41
CA ASP A 421 13.62 -4.83 8.47
C ASP A 421 13.97 -5.59 9.76
N GLY A 422 13.90 -6.91 9.79
CA GLY A 422 14.23 -7.71 10.98
C GLY A 422 13.25 -7.53 12.14
N LYS A 423 12.07 -6.95 11.89
CA LYS A 423 10.95 -6.93 12.84
C LYS A 423 9.98 -8.03 12.43
N PHE A 424 9.85 -9.07 13.26
CA PHE A 424 8.82 -10.10 13.10
C PHE A 424 7.45 -9.41 13.06
N SER A 425 6.92 -9.23 11.85
CA SER A 425 5.68 -8.52 11.58
C SER A 425 4.69 -9.56 11.10
N TYR A 426 3.54 -9.66 11.77
CA TYR A 426 2.47 -10.57 11.35
C TYR A 426 2.04 -10.21 9.92
N TYR A 427 2.15 -8.94 9.52
CA TYR A 427 1.93 -8.53 8.13
C TYR A 427 2.80 -9.28 7.12
N GLU A 428 4.09 -9.48 7.38
CA GLU A 428 4.97 -10.22 6.45
C GLU A 428 4.65 -11.71 6.40
N ILE A 429 4.13 -12.29 7.50
CA ILE A 429 3.61 -13.66 7.57
C ILE A 429 2.27 -13.79 6.81
N PHE A 430 1.38 -12.79 6.89
CA PHE A 430 0.10 -12.79 6.18
C PHE A 430 0.25 -12.49 4.68
N LYS A 431 1.15 -11.56 4.33
CA LYS A 431 1.47 -11.19 2.94
C LYS A 431 1.92 -12.38 2.13
N SER A 432 2.79 -13.16 2.73
CA SER A 432 3.34 -14.35 2.17
C SER A 432 2.26 -15.42 2.03
N MET A 433 1.41 -15.71 3.02
CA MET A 433 0.23 -16.62 2.85
C MET A 433 -0.67 -16.23 1.64
N PHE A 434 -0.66 -14.95 1.26
CA PHE A 434 -1.33 -14.45 0.06
C PHE A 434 -0.69 -14.89 -1.28
N PHE A 435 0.59 -15.25 -1.34
CA PHE A 435 1.32 -15.62 -2.57
C PHE A 435 1.93 -17.01 -2.50
N LYS A 436 1.33 -18.01 -3.15
CA LYS A 436 1.80 -19.42 -3.15
C LYS A 436 3.14 -19.61 -3.88
N VAL A 437 4.26 -19.57 -3.15
CA VAL A 437 5.60 -19.91 -3.64
C VAL A 437 6.43 -20.56 -2.51
N GLU A 438 6.40 -21.89 -2.40
CA GLU A 438 7.43 -22.66 -1.68
C GLU A 438 8.80 -22.19 -2.18
N SER A 439 9.70 -21.83 -1.27
CA SER A 439 10.95 -21.14 -1.60
C SER A 439 12.10 -21.68 -0.78
N GLU A 440 13.22 -21.97 -1.44
CA GLU A 440 14.47 -22.37 -0.80
C GLU A 440 15.44 -21.19 -0.80
N PHE A 441 16.14 -20.97 0.31
CA PHE A 441 17.14 -19.91 0.43
C PHE A 441 18.46 -20.45 0.95
N ARG A 442 19.57 -19.92 0.46
CA ARG A 442 20.90 -20.27 0.99
C ARG A 442 21.79 -19.05 1.19
N MET A 443 22.65 -19.13 2.19
CA MET A 443 23.75 -18.21 2.43
C MET A 443 25.04 -19.00 2.60
N PHE A 444 26.09 -18.58 1.89
CA PHE A 444 27.43 -19.13 2.08
C PHE A 444 28.23 -18.25 3.04
N ALA A 445 29.02 -18.86 3.92
CA ALA A 445 30.06 -18.18 4.68
C ALA A 445 31.41 -18.86 4.44
N PHE A 446 32.35 -18.11 3.87
CA PHE A 446 33.73 -18.52 3.62
C PHE A 446 34.62 -17.81 4.63
N ILE A 447 35.18 -18.58 5.56
CA ILE A 447 35.98 -18.06 6.67
C ILE A 447 37.44 -18.47 6.45
N VAL A 448 38.31 -17.48 6.32
CA VAL A 448 39.75 -17.68 6.10
C VAL A 448 40.50 -17.21 7.34
N ALA A 449 41.12 -18.16 8.05
CA ALA A 449 41.88 -17.91 9.28
C ALA A 449 43.02 -18.93 9.46
N SER A 450 43.86 -18.77 10.49
CA SER A 450 44.90 -19.77 10.80
C SER A 450 44.34 -21.06 11.39
N LYS A 451 43.14 -21.01 11.96
CA LYS A 451 42.44 -22.14 12.59
C LYS A 451 41.07 -22.35 11.93
N PRO A 452 40.53 -23.58 11.94
CA PRO A 452 39.18 -23.84 11.44
C PRO A 452 38.15 -23.12 12.31
N ALA A 453 37.08 -22.62 11.67
CA ALA A 453 35.95 -22.03 12.37
C ALA A 453 35.22 -23.08 13.21
N THR A 454 34.88 -22.70 14.43
CA THR A 454 34.04 -23.49 15.35
C THR A 454 32.56 -23.14 15.13
N MET A 455 31.67 -24.10 15.39
CA MET A 455 30.22 -23.86 15.36
C MET A 455 29.66 -23.95 16.78
N SER A 456 28.68 -23.12 17.11
CA SER A 456 27.86 -23.24 18.30
C SER A 456 26.74 -24.25 18.07
N ASN A 457 25.93 -24.50 19.11
CA ASN A 457 24.69 -25.26 19.00
C ASN A 457 23.49 -24.37 18.62
N ASP A 458 23.69 -23.05 18.50
CA ASP A 458 22.62 -22.10 18.21
C ASP A 458 22.34 -22.08 16.70
N VAL A 459 21.08 -22.27 16.33
CA VAL A 459 20.64 -22.29 14.93
C VAL A 459 20.69 -20.88 14.34
N MET A 460 21.20 -20.73 13.12
CA MET A 460 21.06 -19.49 12.35
C MET A 460 19.58 -19.28 12.00
N THR A 461 18.97 -18.19 12.47
CA THR A 461 17.62 -17.78 12.05
C THR A 461 17.72 -16.81 10.87
N ALA A 462 16.67 -16.71 10.05
CA ALA A 462 16.63 -15.74 8.95
C ALA A 462 16.87 -14.30 9.42
N GLY A 463 16.23 -13.88 10.51
CA GLY A 463 16.42 -12.54 11.09
C GLY A 463 17.84 -12.29 11.62
N PHE A 464 18.52 -13.32 12.15
CA PHE A 464 19.93 -13.17 12.54
C PHE A 464 20.86 -13.06 11.32
N ALA A 465 20.57 -13.81 10.25
CA ALA A 465 21.30 -13.68 8.99
C ALA A 465 21.16 -12.26 8.41
N GLU A 466 19.96 -11.67 8.39
CA GLU A 466 19.76 -10.28 7.97
C GLU A 466 20.56 -9.27 8.80
N GLN A 467 20.55 -9.43 10.12
CA GLN A 467 21.31 -8.55 11.02
C GLN A 467 22.81 -8.61 10.74
N ILE A 468 23.33 -9.79 10.41
CA ILE A 468 24.72 -9.97 9.99
C ILE A 468 24.97 -9.20 8.69
N LEU A 469 24.14 -9.39 7.66
CA LEU A 469 24.28 -8.71 6.36
C LEU A 469 24.25 -7.17 6.48
N LYS A 470 23.34 -6.62 7.29
CA LYS A 470 23.22 -5.16 7.54
C LYS A 470 24.45 -4.58 8.25
N ASN A 471 25.20 -5.40 8.99
CA ASN A 471 26.35 -5.00 9.77
C ASN A 471 27.62 -5.58 9.14
N SER A 472 27.92 -5.19 7.90
CA SER A 472 29.05 -5.72 7.13
C SER A 472 29.75 -4.63 6.33
N PHE A 473 30.93 -4.94 5.80
CA PHE A 473 31.63 -4.08 4.84
C PHE A 473 31.41 -4.59 3.42
N ASP A 474 31.26 -3.69 2.45
CA ASP A 474 31.14 -4.05 1.02
C ASP A 474 32.45 -4.63 0.45
N THR A 475 33.58 -4.32 1.08
CA THR A 475 34.89 -4.83 0.67
C THR A 475 35.75 -5.15 1.88
N LEU A 476 36.75 -6.03 1.70
CA LEU A 476 37.72 -6.34 2.75
C LEU A 476 38.41 -5.04 3.23
N PRO A 477 38.35 -4.70 4.54
CA PRO A 477 39.01 -3.54 5.10
C PRO A 477 40.51 -3.48 4.78
N ALA A 478 41.03 -2.25 4.62
CA ALA A 478 42.41 -2.04 4.16
C ALA A 478 43.47 -2.66 5.08
N GLU A 479 43.24 -2.64 6.39
CA GLU A 479 44.11 -3.28 7.39
C GLU A 479 44.17 -4.81 7.25
N LEU A 480 43.06 -5.47 6.91
CA LEU A 480 43.04 -6.91 6.65
C LEU A 480 43.69 -7.26 5.32
N LYS A 481 43.47 -6.46 4.26
CA LYS A 481 44.07 -6.69 2.93
C LYS A 481 45.59 -6.87 2.97
N ASN A 482 46.25 -6.09 3.83
CA ASN A 482 47.71 -6.07 3.95
C ASN A 482 48.28 -7.13 4.91
N LYS A 483 47.44 -7.87 5.64
CA LYS A 483 47.88 -8.86 6.62
C LYS A 483 48.41 -10.13 5.95
N SER A 484 49.60 -10.57 6.35
CA SER A 484 50.19 -11.85 5.93
C SER A 484 49.74 -12.97 6.86
N LEU A 485 49.36 -14.13 6.30
CA LEU A 485 48.87 -15.28 7.07
C LEU A 485 49.44 -16.59 6.51
N PRO A 486 50.64 -17.04 6.90
CA PRO A 486 51.36 -18.14 6.23
C PRO A 486 50.59 -19.47 6.15
N THR A 487 49.86 -19.81 7.20
CA THR A 487 49.02 -21.02 7.26
C THR A 487 47.56 -20.59 7.24
N LYS A 488 46.81 -21.06 6.25
CA LYS A 488 45.40 -20.68 6.04
C LYS A 488 44.52 -21.93 6.02
N VAL A 489 43.42 -21.85 6.73
CA VAL A 489 42.32 -22.81 6.71
C VAL A 489 41.11 -22.08 6.15
N LEU A 490 40.46 -22.67 5.14
CA LEU A 490 39.16 -22.22 4.66
C LEU A 490 38.08 -23.08 5.31
N SER A 491 37.20 -22.46 6.07
CA SER A 491 35.96 -23.09 6.54
C SER A 491 34.80 -22.59 5.69
N ILE A 492 34.03 -23.51 5.13
CA ILE A 492 32.84 -23.22 4.32
C ILE A 492 31.64 -23.68 5.09
N LEU A 493 30.74 -22.75 5.41
CA LEU A 493 29.47 -22.99 6.07
C LEU A 493 28.35 -22.66 5.09
N VAL A 494 27.33 -23.51 5.03
CA VAL A 494 26.11 -23.27 4.25
C VAL A 494 24.93 -23.21 5.20
N TYR A 495 24.20 -22.09 5.17
CA TYR A 495 22.92 -21.94 5.85
C TYR A 495 21.82 -22.07 4.81
N HIS A 496 21.15 -23.22 4.79
CA HIS A 496 20.03 -23.51 3.90
C HIS A 496 18.75 -23.36 4.70
N PHE A 497 17.88 -22.44 4.28
CA PHE A 497 16.58 -22.22 4.85
C PHE A 497 15.49 -22.76 3.91
N HIS A 498 14.57 -23.53 4.48
CA HIS A 498 13.38 -24.02 3.80
C HIS A 498 12.16 -23.27 4.33
N GLN A 499 11.27 -22.87 3.43
CA GLN A 499 10.01 -22.21 3.77
C GLN A 499 8.86 -23.13 3.33
N ASN A 500 8.27 -23.87 4.28
CA ASN A 500 7.23 -24.89 3.99
C ASN A 500 5.96 -24.23 3.45
N ASP A 501 5.58 -23.12 4.05
CA ASP A 501 4.48 -22.28 3.61
C ASP A 501 4.89 -20.82 3.68
N ILE A 502 4.25 -20.02 2.85
CA ILE A 502 4.68 -18.65 2.65
C ILE A 502 4.22 -17.89 3.91
N GLY A 503 5.19 -17.35 4.64
CA GLY A 503 4.99 -16.59 5.87
C GLY A 503 5.44 -17.25 7.12
N GLU A 504 5.70 -18.55 7.03
CA GLU A 504 6.61 -19.16 7.96
C GLU A 504 7.98 -18.49 7.80
N VAL A 505 8.60 -18.19 8.94
CA VAL A 505 10.01 -17.79 8.97
C VAL A 505 10.77 -18.95 8.33
N PRO A 506 11.60 -18.70 7.31
CA PRO A 506 12.42 -19.76 6.73
C PRO A 506 13.21 -20.44 7.84
N ASP A 507 12.96 -21.73 8.03
CA ASP A 507 13.61 -22.54 9.05
C ASP A 507 14.88 -23.15 8.48
N LEU A 508 15.93 -23.21 9.29
CA LEU A 508 17.19 -23.82 8.86
C LEU A 508 16.95 -25.32 8.57
N ASP A 509 17.12 -25.71 7.31
CA ASP A 509 17.04 -27.11 6.90
C ASP A 509 18.28 -27.85 7.38
N LEU A 510 18.10 -28.67 8.42
CA LEU A 510 19.11 -29.55 8.99
C LEU A 510 18.98 -31.00 8.47
N SER A 511 18.13 -31.26 7.49
CA SER A 511 17.90 -32.62 6.96
C SER A 511 19.12 -33.19 6.24
N GLY A 512 20.06 -32.35 5.82
CA GLY A 512 21.28 -32.76 5.12
C GLY A 512 21.02 -33.29 3.70
N LYS A 513 19.89 -32.93 3.08
CA LYS A 513 19.55 -33.34 1.71
C LYS A 513 20.58 -32.88 0.66
N LEU A 514 21.18 -31.70 0.87
CA LEU A 514 22.22 -31.15 0.01
C LEU A 514 23.54 -31.04 0.79
N THR A 515 24.62 -31.56 0.21
CA THR A 515 25.97 -31.41 0.78
C THR A 515 26.57 -30.05 0.44
N VAL A 516 27.66 -29.64 1.10
CA VAL A 516 28.39 -28.42 0.71
C VAL A 516 28.83 -28.49 -0.75
N GLN A 517 29.25 -29.67 -1.22
CA GLN A 517 29.66 -29.90 -2.61
C GLN A 517 28.50 -29.68 -3.58
N ASP A 518 27.28 -30.12 -3.23
CA ASP A 518 26.08 -29.89 -4.05
C ASP A 518 25.74 -28.41 -4.13
N HIS A 519 25.74 -27.70 -2.98
CA HIS A 519 25.52 -26.26 -2.95
C HIS A 519 26.57 -25.51 -3.77
N LEU A 520 27.86 -25.81 -3.60
CA LEU A 520 28.93 -25.15 -4.36
C LEU A 520 28.84 -25.44 -5.86
N LYS A 521 28.54 -26.68 -6.25
CA LYS A 521 28.37 -27.07 -7.65
C LYS A 521 27.19 -26.34 -8.28
N ASN A 522 26.04 -26.38 -7.64
CA ASN A 522 24.82 -25.79 -8.17
C ASN A 522 24.86 -24.25 -8.15
N ALA A 523 25.65 -23.65 -7.26
CA ALA A 523 25.93 -22.21 -7.22
C ALA A 523 26.97 -21.76 -8.25
N GLY A 524 27.70 -22.67 -8.91
CA GLY A 524 28.84 -22.34 -9.77
C GLY A 524 30.12 -21.94 -9.00
N LEU A 525 30.22 -22.26 -7.72
CA LEU A 525 31.31 -21.89 -6.81
C LEU A 525 32.39 -22.97 -6.65
N THR A 526 32.27 -24.13 -7.29
CA THR A 526 33.29 -25.20 -7.27
C THR A 526 34.72 -24.72 -7.62
N PRO A 527 34.95 -23.78 -8.56
CA PRO A 527 36.30 -23.31 -8.87
C PRO A 527 37.02 -22.62 -7.69
N ILE A 528 36.30 -22.22 -6.64
CA ILE A 528 36.90 -21.57 -5.47
C ILE A 528 37.66 -22.59 -4.60
N ILE A 529 37.20 -23.83 -4.53
CA ILE A 529 37.75 -24.83 -3.60
C ILE A 529 38.92 -25.65 -4.18
N HIS A 530 39.18 -25.52 -5.47
CA HIS A 530 40.33 -26.12 -6.19
C HIS A 530 41.34 -25.05 -6.50
#